data_AF-A0A2U1M0S9-F1
#
_entry.id   AF-A0A2U1M0S9-F1
#
_cell.length_a   1.000
_cell.length_b   1.000
_cell.length_c   1.000
_cell.angle_alpha   90.00
_cell.angle_beta   90.00
_cell.angle_gamma   90.00
#
_symmetry.space_group_name_H-M   'P 1'
#
loop_
_entity.id
_entity.type
_entity.pdbx_description
1 polymer ?
#
loop_
_entity_poly.entity_id
_entity_poly.type
_entity_poly.pdbx_seq_one_letter_code
_entity_poly.pdbx_strand_id
1 'polypeptide(L)'
;MNDHILNSLSKTTIFISLILLLQPLAGTTTTSLPRIVSFENGFTQLFGGDTNLLRSDDDNTVHLHLDQYTGAGFRSSDLYNHGLFSAKIKLPSDYTAGIVVAFYTCGDPYLMVMLYLCQTASASSQTTGSPPSPSSSW
;
A
#
# COMPACT_ATOMS: atom_id res chain seq x y z
N MET A 1 -58.12 14.05 -36.56
CA MET A 1 -57.35 14.45 -35.35
C MET A 1 -56.40 13.36 -34.85
N ASN A 2 -56.66 12.08 -35.14
CA ASN A 2 -55.88 10.96 -34.60
C ASN A 2 -54.59 10.65 -35.38
N ASP A 3 -54.54 10.91 -36.69
CA ASP A 3 -53.37 10.58 -37.54
C ASP A 3 -52.14 11.45 -37.21
N HIS A 4 -52.38 12.70 -36.82
CA HIS A 4 -51.31 13.60 -36.36
C HIS A 4 -50.69 13.12 -35.03
N ILE A 5 -51.50 12.57 -34.13
CA ILE A 5 -51.03 12.02 -32.85
C ILE A 5 -50.24 10.73 -33.08
N LEU A 6 -50.72 9.84 -33.95
CA LEU A 6 -50.04 8.59 -34.27
C LEU A 6 -48.67 8.82 -34.95
N ASN A 7 -48.58 9.80 -35.85
CA ASN A 7 -47.30 10.18 -36.47
C ASN A 7 -46.32 10.80 -35.46
N SER A 8 -46.82 11.57 -34.50
CA SER A 8 -46.00 12.16 -33.44
C SER A 8 -45.46 11.09 -32.48
N LEU A 9 -46.28 10.11 -32.10
CA LEU A 9 -45.87 8.98 -31.25
C LEU A 9 -44.83 8.11 -31.94
N SER A 10 -45.05 7.75 -33.21
CA SER A 10 -44.12 6.93 -34.01
C SER A 10 -42.72 7.58 -34.12
N LYS A 11 -42.68 8.88 -34.43
CA LYS A 11 -41.41 9.63 -34.49
C LYS A 11 -40.69 9.63 -33.14
N THR A 12 -41.42 9.85 -32.05
CA THR A 12 -40.84 9.86 -30.71
C THR A 12 -40.27 8.50 -30.33
N THR A 13 -40.98 7.41 -30.65
CA THR A 13 -40.48 6.04 -30.44
C THR A 13 -39.22 5.76 -31.25
N ILE A 14 -39.14 6.19 -32.50
CA ILE A 14 -37.95 6.03 -33.35
C ILE A 14 -36.77 6.82 -32.79
N PHE A 15 -36.99 8.07 -32.35
CA PHE A 15 -35.94 8.89 -31.73
C PHE A 15 -35.42 8.27 -30.43
N ILE A 16 -36.30 7.77 -29.57
CA ILE A 16 -35.91 7.08 -28.33
C ILE A 16 -35.12 5.81 -28.64
N SER A 17 -35.57 5.00 -29.60
CA SER A 17 -34.85 3.79 -30.03
C SER A 17 -33.47 4.11 -30.60
N LEU A 18 -33.32 5.20 -31.34
CA LEU A 18 -32.04 5.65 -31.88
C LEU A 18 -31.08 6.11 -30.77
N ILE A 19 -31.58 6.81 -29.76
CA ILE A 19 -30.80 7.25 -28.59
C ILE A 19 -30.34 6.05 -27.75
N LEU A 20 -31.20 5.03 -27.59
CA LEU A 20 -30.86 3.78 -26.89
C LEU A 20 -29.84 2.93 -27.64
N LEU A 21 -29.86 2.94 -28.98
CA LEU A 21 -28.87 2.22 -29.81
C LEU A 21 -27.51 2.93 -29.85
N LEU A 22 -27.47 4.24 -29.60
CA LEU A 22 -26.25 5.06 -29.56
C LEU A 22 -25.57 5.08 -28.18
N GLN A 23 -26.10 4.36 -27.19
CA GLN A 23 -25.42 4.23 -25.90
C GLN A 23 -24.15 3.39 -26.11
N PRO A 24 -22.95 3.89 -25.76
CA PRO A 24 -21.75 3.07 -25.80
C PRO A 24 -21.93 1.91 -24.81
N LEU A 25 -21.71 0.67 -25.27
CA LEU A 25 -21.61 -0.50 -24.41
C LEU A 25 -20.32 -0.35 -23.58
N ALA A 26 -20.39 0.44 -22.51
CA ALA A 26 -19.30 0.62 -21.56
C ALA A 26 -19.23 -0.61 -20.64
N GLY A 27 -18.75 -1.72 -21.20
CA GLY A 27 -18.69 -3.00 -20.53
C GLY A 27 -17.39 -3.75 -20.84
N THR A 28 -16.28 -3.05 -21.04
CA THR A 28 -14.97 -3.68 -20.95
C THR A 28 -14.44 -3.44 -19.54
N THR A 29 -14.62 -4.41 -18.64
CA THR A 29 -13.78 -4.48 -17.44
C THR A 29 -12.38 -4.89 -17.89
N THR A 30 -11.65 -3.97 -18.52
CA THR A 30 -10.20 -4.14 -18.67
C THR A 30 -9.64 -4.02 -17.26
N THR A 31 -9.43 -5.14 -16.59
CA THR A 31 -8.58 -5.17 -15.40
C THR A 31 -7.20 -4.74 -15.86
N SER A 32 -6.90 -3.44 -15.75
CA SER A 32 -5.57 -2.93 -15.99
C SER A 32 -4.64 -3.67 -15.03
N LEU A 33 -3.57 -4.25 -15.56
CA LEU A 33 -2.57 -4.86 -14.72
C LEU A 33 -2.03 -3.80 -13.76
N PRO A 34 -1.67 -4.17 -12.52
CA PRO A 34 -1.04 -3.25 -11.58
C PRO A 34 0.15 -2.59 -12.27
N ARG A 35 0.08 -1.28 -12.46
CA ARG A 35 1.15 -0.53 -13.12
C ARG A 35 2.33 -0.44 -12.16
N ILE A 36 3.49 -0.87 -12.64
CA ILE A 36 4.75 -0.64 -11.92
C ILE A 36 5.03 0.86 -11.94
N VAL A 37 5.30 1.42 -10.77
CA VAL A 37 5.67 2.83 -10.58
C VAL A 37 7.14 2.86 -10.21
N SER A 38 7.93 3.66 -10.92
CA SER A 38 9.34 3.82 -10.62
C SER A 38 9.51 4.52 -9.27
N PHE A 39 10.61 4.23 -8.57
CA PHE A 39 10.87 4.75 -7.24
C PHE A 39 10.87 6.27 -7.20
N GLU A 40 11.59 6.90 -8.12
CA GLU A 40 11.73 8.36 -8.23
C GLU A 40 10.38 9.07 -8.33
N ASN A 41 9.42 8.46 -9.03
CA ASN A 41 8.11 9.05 -9.28
C ASN A 41 7.10 8.74 -8.18
N GLY A 42 7.18 7.57 -7.54
CA GLY A 42 6.15 7.08 -6.63
C GLY A 42 6.49 7.17 -5.14
N PHE A 43 7.78 7.24 -4.81
CA PHE A 43 8.26 6.99 -3.46
C PHE A 43 9.33 7.98 -3.02
N THR A 44 9.43 8.16 -1.71
CA THR A 44 10.45 8.97 -1.06
C THR A 44 11.11 8.16 0.04
N GLN A 45 12.44 8.21 0.09
CA GLN A 45 13.22 7.55 1.14
C GLN A 45 12.93 8.15 2.52
N LEU A 46 12.80 7.29 3.53
CA LEU A 46 12.68 7.69 4.94
C LEU A 46 14.04 7.69 5.63
N PHE A 47 14.83 6.62 5.46
CA PHE A 47 16.17 6.45 6.04
C PHE A 47 16.94 5.35 5.28
N GLY A 48 18.20 5.11 5.67
CA GLY A 48 19.10 4.13 5.06
C GLY A 48 20.19 4.74 4.18
N GLY A 49 20.10 6.04 3.86
CA GLY A 49 21.05 6.72 2.98
C GLY A 49 21.25 6.03 1.63
N ASP A 50 22.37 6.34 0.98
CA ASP A 50 22.71 5.79 -0.34
C ASP A 50 23.28 4.36 -0.27
N THR A 51 23.52 3.83 0.93
CA THR A 51 24.15 2.51 1.12
C THR A 51 23.14 1.42 1.46
N ASN A 52 22.09 1.74 2.23
CA ASN A 52 21.10 0.75 2.67
C ASN A 52 19.78 0.80 1.88
N LEU A 53 19.58 1.83 1.04
CA LEU A 53 18.50 1.86 0.06
C LEU A 53 19.11 2.02 -1.34
N LEU A 54 19.17 0.92 -2.08
CA LEU A 54 19.76 0.87 -3.41
C LEU A 54 18.66 0.64 -4.45
N ARG A 55 18.62 1.49 -5.47
CA ARG A 55 17.65 1.38 -6.57
C ARG A 55 18.29 0.63 -7.73
N SER A 56 17.50 -0.18 -8.43
CA SER A 56 17.93 -0.80 -9.68
C SER A 56 18.07 0.26 -10.79
N ASP A 57 18.83 -0.07 -11.84
CA ASP A 57 19.05 0.84 -12.98
C ASP A 57 17.75 1.25 -13.69
N ASP A 58 16.73 0.39 -13.67
CA ASP A 58 15.40 0.66 -14.24
C ASP A 58 14.45 1.37 -13.26
N ASP A 59 14.92 1.66 -12.04
CA ASP A 59 14.20 2.35 -10.97
C ASP A 59 12.91 1.66 -10.50
N ASN A 60 12.66 0.41 -10.90
CA ASN A 60 11.44 -0.34 -10.55
C ASN A 60 11.63 -1.32 -9.40
N THR A 61 12.87 -1.55 -8.97
CA THR A 61 13.22 -2.42 -7.85
C THR A 61 14.05 -1.66 -6.83
N VAL A 62 13.76 -1.91 -5.55
CA VAL A 62 14.51 -1.34 -4.44
C VAL A 62 15.08 -2.47 -3.59
N HIS A 63 16.37 -2.40 -3.31
CA HIS A 63 17.06 -3.27 -2.38
C HIS A 63 17.21 -2.54 -1.05
N LEU A 64 16.56 -3.09 -0.03
CA LEU A 64 16.70 -2.62 1.35
C LEU A 64 17.71 -3.51 2.06
N HIS A 65 18.78 -2.88 2.52
CA HIS A 65 19.83 -3.53 3.29
C HIS A 65 19.71 -3.12 4.76
N LEU A 66 20.35 -3.91 5.60
CA LEU A 66 20.45 -3.67 7.02
C LEU A 66 21.88 -3.98 7.42
N ASP A 67 22.50 -3.03 8.09
CA ASP A 67 23.78 -3.21 8.75
C ASP A 67 23.62 -3.06 10.26
N GLN A 68 24.73 -3.07 10.98
CA GLN A 68 24.76 -2.92 12.43
C GLN A 68 24.37 -1.52 12.94
N TYR A 69 24.28 -0.53 12.04
CA TYR A 69 24.00 0.87 12.38
C TYR A 69 22.53 1.23 12.10
N THR A 70 21.99 0.83 10.95
CA THR A 70 20.63 1.18 10.55
C THR A 70 20.06 0.24 9.50
N GLY A 71 18.73 0.13 9.47
CA GLY A 71 18.02 -0.51 8.37
C GLY A 71 17.74 0.46 7.23
N ALA A 72 16.69 0.18 6.48
CA ALA A 72 16.21 1.08 5.44
C ALA A 72 14.68 1.09 5.34
N GLY A 73 14.16 2.17 4.78
CA GLY A 73 12.74 2.30 4.54
C GLY A 73 12.38 3.47 3.65
N PHE A 74 11.21 3.37 3.03
CA PHE A 74 10.64 4.40 2.17
C PHE A 74 9.13 4.42 2.30
N ARG A 75 8.51 5.50 1.82
CA ARG A 75 7.05 5.65 1.76
C ARG A 75 6.60 6.16 0.41
N SER A 76 5.30 6.10 0.14
CA SER A 76 4.70 6.80 -0.99
C SER A 76 4.94 8.30 -0.88
N SER A 77 5.20 8.94 -2.03
CA SER A 77 5.34 10.40 -2.11
C SER A 77 3.99 11.10 -1.90
N ASP A 78 2.92 10.48 -2.41
CA ASP A 78 1.56 10.98 -2.27
C ASP A 78 0.77 10.28 -1.15
N LEU A 79 -0.28 10.97 -0.69
CA LEU A 79 -1.30 10.48 0.21
C LEU A 79 -2.48 9.91 -0.59
N TYR A 80 -3.07 8.82 -0.10
CA TYR A 80 -4.15 8.12 -0.78
C TYR A 80 -5.37 7.98 0.12
N ASN A 81 -6.55 8.30 -0.40
CA ASN A 81 -7.82 8.07 0.29
C ASN A 81 -8.25 6.59 0.20
N HIS A 82 -7.95 5.95 -0.93
CA HIS A 82 -8.24 4.54 -1.21
C HIS A 82 -7.36 4.07 -2.38
N GLY A 83 -7.15 2.76 -2.49
CA GLY A 83 -6.37 2.20 -3.59
C GLY A 83 -5.99 0.75 -3.35
N LEU A 84 -5.45 0.11 -4.38
CA LEU A 84 -4.82 -1.19 -4.28
C LEU A 84 -3.29 -1.00 -4.29
N PHE A 85 -2.65 -1.32 -3.18
CA PHE A 85 -1.19 -1.29 -3.07
C PHE A 85 -0.66 -2.71 -3.22
N SER A 86 0.16 -2.93 -4.25
CA SER A 86 0.74 -4.23 -4.55
C SER A 86 2.22 -4.08 -4.81
N ALA A 87 3.01 -5.02 -4.28
CA ALA A 87 4.45 -5.08 -4.45
C ALA A 87 4.92 -6.52 -4.64
N LYS A 88 6.00 -6.70 -5.40
CA LYS A 88 6.70 -7.99 -5.50
C LYS A 88 7.86 -7.98 -4.52
N ILE A 89 7.73 -8.75 -3.43
CA ILE A 89 8.68 -8.73 -2.32
C ILE A 89 9.46 -10.06 -2.30
N LYS A 90 10.79 -9.97 -2.38
CA LYS A 90 11.68 -11.12 -2.14
C LYS A 90 12.25 -10.99 -0.73
N LEU A 91 12.06 -12.02 0.08
CA LEU A 91 12.58 -12.07 1.44
C LEU A 91 14.06 -12.53 1.45
N PRO A 92 14.86 -12.08 2.44
CA PRO A 92 16.19 -12.62 2.68
C PRO A 92 16.14 -14.14 2.90
N SER A 93 17.10 -14.86 2.33
CA SER A 93 17.14 -16.34 2.35
C SER A 93 17.93 -16.95 3.51
N ASP A 94 18.72 -16.15 4.21
CA ASP A 94 19.64 -16.62 5.26
C ASP A 94 19.09 -16.36 6.67
N TYR A 95 19.94 -16.46 7.69
CA TYR A 95 19.58 -16.24 9.09
C TYR A 95 19.01 -14.83 9.31
N THR A 96 17.74 -14.78 9.71
CA THR A 96 16.93 -13.56 9.78
C THR A 96 16.29 -13.37 11.15
N ALA A 97 16.89 -13.91 12.21
CA ALA A 97 16.37 -13.72 13.56
C ALA A 97 16.35 -12.23 13.93
N GLY A 98 15.20 -11.76 14.40
CA GLY A 98 14.97 -10.35 14.71
C GLY A 98 14.72 -9.46 13.50
N ILE A 99 14.87 -9.94 12.26
CA ILE A 99 14.61 -9.14 11.07
C ILE A 99 13.11 -9.02 10.84
N VAL A 100 12.65 -7.81 10.55
CA VAL A 100 11.27 -7.48 10.20
C VAL A 100 11.24 -6.83 8.83
N VAL A 101 10.49 -7.44 7.91
CA VAL A 101 10.10 -6.85 6.63
C VAL A 101 8.64 -6.43 6.74
N ALA A 102 8.35 -5.15 6.57
CA ALA A 102 7.00 -4.62 6.73
C ALA A 102 6.56 -3.83 5.49
N PHE A 103 5.42 -4.22 4.92
CA PHE A 103 4.71 -3.49 3.88
C PHE A 103 3.31 -3.19 4.41
N TYR A 104 3.03 -1.91 4.68
CA TYR A 104 1.80 -1.51 5.37
C TYR A 104 1.34 -0.13 4.95
N THR A 105 0.10 0.21 5.29
CA THR A 105 -0.43 1.57 5.18
C THR A 105 -0.66 2.16 6.56
N CYS A 106 -0.51 3.47 6.71
CA CYS A 106 -0.80 4.17 7.96
C CYS A 106 -1.34 5.59 7.72
N GLY A 107 -2.05 6.12 8.71
CA GLY A 107 -2.65 7.47 8.67
C GLY A 107 -4.05 7.50 8.08
N ASP A 108 -4.62 8.71 8.02
CA ASP A 108 -5.83 9.06 7.27
C ASP A 108 -5.69 10.53 6.82
N PRO A 109 -5.52 10.83 5.51
CA PRO A 109 -5.38 9.86 4.40
C PRO A 109 -4.11 8.99 4.50
N TYR A 110 -4.11 7.85 3.81
CA TYR A 110 -3.11 6.79 3.97
C TYR A 110 -1.79 7.08 3.24
N LEU A 111 -0.68 6.77 3.91
CA LEU A 111 0.64 6.57 3.31
C LEU A 111 0.92 5.08 3.21
N MET A 112 1.51 4.64 2.09
CA MET A 112 2.10 3.31 1.96
C MET A 112 3.55 3.36 2.45
N VAL A 113 3.96 2.43 3.30
CA VAL A 113 5.29 2.39 3.89
C VAL A 113 5.90 1.00 3.74
N MET A 114 7.20 0.97 3.41
CA MET A 114 8.01 -0.24 3.32
C MET A 114 9.24 -0.09 4.23
N LEU A 115 9.42 -1.01 5.17
CA LEU A 115 10.52 -1.01 6.14
C LEU A 115 11.27 -2.33 6.15
N TYR A 116 12.58 -2.25 6.35
CA TYR A 116 13.48 -3.38 6.61
C TYR A 116 14.37 -3.06 7.81
N LEU A 117 14.09 -3.71 8.95
CA LEU A 117 14.65 -3.36 10.25
C LEU A 117 15.02 -4.61 11.06
N CYS A 118 15.90 -4.46 12.05
CA CYS A 118 16.12 -5.46 13.10
C CYS A 118 15.38 -5.03 14.37
N GLN A 119 14.53 -5.89 14.90
CA GLN A 119 13.85 -5.73 16.18
C GLN A 119 14.53 -6.61 17.23
N THR A 120 15.10 -5.96 18.24
CA THR A 120 15.55 -6.64 19.45
C THR A 120 14.36 -6.88 20.37
N ALA A 121 14.22 -8.10 20.89
CA ALA A 121 13.25 -8.35 21.94
C ALA A 121 13.61 -7.50 23.18
N SER A 122 12.76 -6.55 23.54
CA SER A 122 12.85 -5.91 24.85
C SER A 122 12.38 -6.92 25.89
N ALA A 123 13.32 -7.58 26.57
CA ALA A 123 13.00 -8.24 27.82
C ALA A 123 12.58 -7.13 28.80
N SER A 124 11.28 -6.95 29.01
CA SER A 124 10.80 -6.17 30.14
C SER A 124 11.33 -6.86 31.40
N SER A 125 12.34 -6.29 32.04
CA SER A 125 12.74 -6.68 33.38
C SER A 125 11.55 -6.41 34.30
N GLN A 126 10.67 -7.41 34.46
CA GLN A 126 9.82 -7.48 35.64
C GLN A 126 10.80 -7.66 36.81
N THR A 127 11.07 -6.56 37.50
CA THR A 127 11.68 -6.56 38.82
C THR A 127 10.80 -7.44 39.69
N THR A 128 11.22 -8.69 39.91
CA THR A 128 10.68 -9.51 40.99
C THR A 128 11.03 -8.78 42.28
N GLY A 129 10.08 -7.99 42.79
CA GLY A 129 10.20 -7.37 44.09
C GLY A 129 10.54 -8.44 45.11
N SER A 130 11.65 -8.26 45.82
CA SER A 130 12.05 -9.14 46.92
C SER A 130 10.87 -9.36 47.87
N PRO A 131 10.65 -10.60 48.35
CA PRO A 131 9.59 -10.83 49.33
C PRO A 131 9.86 -9.96 50.57
N PRO A 132 8.82 -9.36 51.18
CA PRO A 132 8.99 -8.52 52.36
C PRO A 132 9.61 -9.36 53.49
N SER A 133 10.61 -8.78 54.16
CA SER A 133 11.23 -9.38 55.34
C SER A 133 10.18 -9.60 56.43
N PRO A 134 10.16 -10.76 57.11
CA PRO A 134 9.20 -11.00 58.17
C PRO A 134 9.44 -10.00 59.31
N SER A 135 8.42 -9.20 59.62
CA SER A 135 8.42 -8.34 60.80
C SER A 135 8.39 -9.22 62.05
N SER A 136 9.48 -9.23 62.80
CA SER A 136 9.50 -9.83 64.14
C SER A 136 8.70 -8.93 65.09
N SER A 137 7.47 -9.35 65.41
CA SER A 137 6.72 -8.82 66.53
C SER A 137 6.00 -9.97 67.24
N TRP A 138 6.56 -10.31 68.41
CA TRP A 138 6.18 -11.28 69.45
C TRP A 138 6.55 -12.74 69.21
#